data_AF-A0A2N5EDR8-F1
#
_entry.id   AF-A0A2N5EDR8-F1
#
_cell.length_a   1.000
_cell.length_b   1.000
_cell.length_c   1.000
_cell.angle_alpha   90.00
_cell.angle_beta   90.00
_cell.angle_gamma   90.00
#
_symmetry.space_group_name_H-M   'P 1'
#
loop_
_entity.id
_entity.type
_entity.pdbx_description
1 polymer ?
#
loop_
_entity_poly.entity_id
_entity_poly.type
_entity_poly.pdbx_seq_one_letter_code
_entity_poly.pdbx_strand_id
1 'polypeptide(L)'
;MINVRNFVDALIEQGTHYFTGVPCSYLTPLINDVIARDETHYVLASNEGEALSLASGLWLANKTAVVLCQNSGLGNLINPLTSLPE
;
A
#
# COMPACT_ATOMS: atom_id res chain seq x y z
N MET A 1 12.68 15.75 1.26
CA MET A 1 11.95 14.59 1.80
C MET A 1 10.46 14.89 1.68
N ILE A 2 9.65 13.96 1.20
CA ILE A 2 8.20 14.18 1.03
C ILE A 2 7.56 14.36 2.42
N ASN A 3 6.63 15.30 2.56
CA ASN A 3 5.82 15.41 3.77
C ASN A 3 4.76 14.31 3.77
N VAL A 4 4.81 13.42 4.77
CA VAL A 4 3.95 12.23 4.85
C VAL A 4 2.47 12.60 4.88
N ARG A 5 2.08 13.59 5.70
CA ARG A 5 0.67 13.98 5.82
C ARG A 5 0.13 14.50 4.51
N ASN A 6 0.82 15.46 3.90
CA ASN A 6 0.41 16.01 2.61
C ASN A 6 0.31 14.93 1.52
N PHE A 7 1.18 13.92 1.57
CA PHE A 7 1.15 12.81 0.62
C PHE A 7 -0.06 11.90 0.85
N VAL A 8 -0.35 11.52 2.09
CA VAL A 8 -1.51 10.69 2.44
C VAL A 8 -2.82 11.46 2.17
N ASP A 9 -2.88 12.75 2.50
CA ASP A 9 -4.01 13.64 2.22
C ASP A 9 -4.33 13.65 0.71
N ALA A 10 -3.30 13.82 -0.13
CA ALA A 10 -3.46 13.81 -1.58
C ALA A 10 -3.98 12.45 -2.10
N LEU A 11 -3.60 11.33 -1.50
CA LEU A 11 -4.12 10.00 -1.89
C LEU A 11 -5.59 9.82 -1.49
N ILE A 12 -5.96 10.30 -0.30
CA ILE A 12 -7.34 10.27 0.20
C ILE A 12 -8.24 11.16 -0.68
N GLU A 13 -7.77 12.34 -1.07
CA GLU A 13 -8.47 13.24 -1.99
C GLU A 13 -8.73 12.60 -3.36
N GLN A 14 -7.89 11.64 -3.79
CA GLN A 14 -8.08 10.84 -4.99
C GLN A 14 -8.96 9.59 -4.76
N GLY A 15 -9.59 9.45 -3.59
CA GLY A 15 -10.49 8.35 -3.24
C GLY A 15 -9.80 7.06 -2.81
N THR A 16 -8.52 7.12 -2.44
CA THR A 16 -7.77 5.95 -1.97
C THR A 16 -7.74 5.88 -0.45
N HIS A 17 -8.38 4.86 0.10
CA HIS A 17 -8.51 4.66 1.55
C HIS A 17 -7.85 3.38 2.06
N TYR A 18 -7.39 2.50 1.16
CA TYR A 18 -6.83 1.20 1.53
C TYR A 18 -5.34 1.17 1.26
N PHE A 19 -4.58 0.71 2.24
CA PHE A 19 -3.13 0.63 2.22
C PHE A 19 -2.70 -0.76 2.67
N THR A 20 -1.65 -1.29 2.06
CA THR A 20 -1.07 -2.58 2.44
C THR A 20 0.43 -2.58 2.18
N GLY A 21 1.18 -3.36 2.94
CA GLY A 21 2.63 -3.47 2.76
C GLY A 21 3.31 -4.19 3.91
N VAL A 22 4.62 -4.36 3.77
CA VAL A 22 5.48 -4.94 4.80
C VAL A 22 6.10 -3.82 5.64
N PRO A 23 5.95 -3.81 6.98
CA PRO A 23 6.56 -2.79 7.82
C PRO A 23 8.10 -2.79 7.72
N CYS A 24 8.68 -1.62 7.51
CA CYS A 24 10.13 -1.41 7.59
C CYS A 24 10.43 -0.01 8.15
N SER A 25 11.67 0.20 8.62
CA SER A 25 12.08 1.46 9.25
C SER A 25 11.88 2.69 8.35
N TYR A 26 12.08 2.53 7.04
CA TYR A 26 11.91 3.62 6.07
C TYR A 26 10.45 4.03 5.86
N LEU A 27 9.52 3.08 5.92
CA LEU A 27 8.09 3.32 5.70
C LEU A 27 7.32 3.59 6.99
N THR A 28 7.96 3.42 8.15
CA THR A 28 7.34 3.58 9.47
C THR A 28 6.58 4.90 9.62
N PRO A 29 7.12 6.08 9.23
CA PRO A 29 6.37 7.34 9.35
C PRO A 29 5.06 7.34 8.55
N LEU A 30 5.06 6.74 7.37
CA LEU A 30 3.89 6.69 6.48
C LEU A 30 2.87 5.67 6.97
N ILE A 31 3.32 4.49 7.37
CA ILE A 31 2.44 3.45 7.95
C ILE A 31 1.75 3.98 9.22
N ASN A 32 2.50 4.67 10.10
CA ASN A 32 1.94 5.25 11.32
C ASN A 32 0.90 6.34 11.02
N ASP A 33 1.14 7.20 10.02
CA ASP A 33 0.19 8.25 9.63
C ASP A 33 -1.12 7.65 9.10
N VAL A 34 -1.03 6.59 8.28
CA VAL A 34 -2.21 5.85 7.80
C VAL A 34 -2.95 5.19 8.96
N ILE A 35 -2.27 4.40 9.80
CA ILE A 35 -2.91 3.69 10.93
C ILE A 35 -3.62 4.65 11.90
N ALA A 36 -3.14 5.89 12.03
CA ALA A 36 -3.72 6.90 12.92
C ALA A 36 -4.98 7.59 12.38
N ARG A 37 -5.39 7.32 11.13
CA ARG A 37 -6.55 7.96 10.47
C ARG A 37 -7.74 7.02 10.40
N ASP A 38 -8.88 7.46 10.91
CA ASP A 38 -10.13 6.67 10.95
C ASP A 38 -10.68 6.37 9.54
N GLU A 39 -10.43 7.24 8.57
CA GLU A 39 -10.90 7.14 7.19
C GLU A 39 -10.00 6.28 6.29
N THR A 40 -8.97 5.65 6.86
CA THR A 40 -8.06 4.77 6.12
C THR A 40 -7.98 3.38 6.75
N HIS A 41 -7.54 2.42 5.96
CA HIS A 41 -7.37 1.03 6.38
C HIS A 41 -5.99 0.54 5.97
N TYR A 42 -5.16 0.20 6.96
CA TYR A 42 -3.89 -0.47 6.73
C TYR A 42 -4.01 -1.97 7.00
N VAL A 43 -3.80 -2.79 5.97
CA VAL A 43 -3.72 -4.25 6.10
C VAL A 43 -2.25 -4.65 6.07
N LEU A 44 -1.77 -5.22 7.17
CA LEU A 44 -0.39 -5.71 7.27
C LEU A 44 -0.20 -6.95 6.38
N ALA A 45 0.88 -6.95 5.59
CA ALA A 45 1.29 -8.08 4.77
C ALA A 45 2.60 -8.70 5.29
N SER A 46 2.72 -10.01 5.16
CA SER A 46 3.89 -10.80 5.57
C SER A 46 5.03 -10.72 4.54
N ASN A 47 4.71 -10.43 3.28
CA ASN A 47 5.65 -10.17 2.20
C ASN A 47 5.00 -9.27 1.14
N GLU A 48 5.78 -8.73 0.21
CA GLU A 48 5.26 -7.77 -0.76
C GLU A 48 4.33 -8.40 -1.81
N GLY A 49 4.49 -9.69 -2.11
CA GLY A 49 3.56 -10.42 -2.99
C GLY A 49 2.17 -10.58 -2.38
N GLU A 50 2.09 -10.80 -1.06
CA GLU A 50 0.83 -10.77 -0.32
C GLU A 50 0.20 -9.38 -0.35
N ALA A 51 1.00 -8.32 -0.16
CA ALA A 51 0.52 -6.95 -0.24
C ALA A 51 -0.12 -6.66 -1.61
N LEU A 52 0.51 -7.11 -2.70
CA LEU A 52 -0.06 -6.98 -4.04
C LEU A 52 -1.33 -7.81 -4.24
N SER A 53 -1.36 -9.02 -3.70
CA SER A 53 -2.53 -9.90 -3.78
C SER A 53 -3.74 -9.28 -3.08
N LEU A 54 -3.53 -8.67 -1.91
CA LEU A 54 -4.56 -7.90 -1.18
C LEU A 54 -5.05 -6.71 -1.99
N ALA A 55 -4.13 -5.92 -2.55
CA ALA A 55 -4.47 -4.77 -3.38
C ALA A 55 -5.25 -5.18 -4.65
N SER A 56 -4.89 -6.31 -5.25
CA SER A 56 -5.57 -6.87 -6.42
C SER A 56 -7.01 -7.30 -6.08
N GLY A 57 -7.22 -7.93 -4.92
CA GLY A 57 -8.55 -8.28 -4.43
C GLY A 57 -9.43 -7.05 -4.15
N LEU A 58 -8.84 -5.99 -3.57
CA LEU A 58 -9.53 -4.70 -3.38
C LEU A 58 -9.93 -4.06 -4.72
N TRP A 59 -9.03 -4.11 -5.70
CA TRP A 59 -9.30 -3.61 -7.05
C TRP A 59 -10.47 -4.35 -7.72
N LEU A 60 -10.51 -5.69 -7.63
CA LEU A 60 -11.65 -6.49 -8.11
C LEU A 60 -12.97 -6.15 -7.40
N ALA A 61 -12.90 -5.64 -6.17
CA ALA A 61 -14.05 -5.14 -5.41
C ALA A 61 -14.38 -3.66 -5.71
N ASN A 62 -13.91 -3.11 -6.83
CA ASN A 62 -14.04 -1.71 -7.23
C ASN A 62 -13.46 -0.71 -6.20
N LYS A 63 -12.36 -1.07 -5.54
CA LYS A 63 -11.67 -0.21 -4.58
C LYS A 63 -10.24 0.06 -5.03
N THR A 64 -9.78 1.28 -4.87
CA THR A 64 -8.37 1.62 -5.10
C THR A 64 -7.56 1.37 -3.82
N ALA A 65 -6.42 0.70 -3.97
CA ALA A 65 -5.51 0.39 -2.88
C ALA A 65 -4.08 0.84 -3.20
N VAL A 66 -3.36 1.25 -2.17
CA VAL A 66 -1.93 1.60 -2.22
C VAL A 66 -1.11 0.46 -1.65
N VAL A 67 -0.15 -0.02 -2.43
CA VAL A 67 0.89 -0.94 -1.97
C VAL A 67 2.13 -0.14 -1.57
N LEU A 68 2.50 -0.21 -0.30
CA LEU A 68 3.71 0.41 0.25
C LEU A 68 4.88 -0.55 0.12
N CYS A 69 5.93 -0.13 -0.59
CA CYS A 69 7.10 -0.95 -0.86
C CYS A 69 8.39 -0.11 -0.86
N GLN A 70 9.49 -0.71 -0.38
CA GLN A 70 10.84 -0.16 -0.52
C GLN A 70 11.62 -0.96 -1.59
N ASN A 71 12.71 -0.41 -2.14
CA ASN A 71 13.52 -1.02 -3.21
C ASN A 71 13.73 -2.54 -3.11
N SER A 72 14.07 -3.07 -1.93
CA SER A 72 14.28 -4.51 -1.74
C SER A 72 13.03 -5.35 -1.98
N GLY A 73 11.86 -4.83 -1.61
CA GLY A 73 10.57 -5.47 -1.83
C GLY A 73 10.06 -5.40 -3.27
N LEU A 74 10.60 -4.50 -4.10
CA LEU A 74 10.17 -4.35 -5.49
C LEU A 74 10.46 -5.63 -6.31
N GLY A 75 11.59 -6.29 -6.05
CA GLY A 75 11.91 -7.57 -6.70
C GLY A 75 10.89 -8.67 -6.36
N ASN A 76 10.42 -8.70 -5.11
CA ASN A 76 9.40 -9.65 -4.66
C ASN A 76 8.02 -9.35 -5.28
N LEU A 77 7.73 -8.08 -5.58
CA LEU A 77 6.50 -7.67 -6.24
C LEU A 77 6.43 -8.03 -7.72
N ILE A 78 7.56 -8.06 -8.42
CA ILE A 78 7.57 -8.24 -9.87
C ILE A 78 6.95 -9.58 -10.27
N ASN A 79 7.33 -10.68 -9.63
CA ASN A 79 6.82 -12.02 -9.96
C ASN A 79 5.27 -12.10 -9.93
N PRO A 80 4.60 -11.72 -8.82
CA PRO A 80 3.14 -11.72 -8.78
C PRO A 80 2.54 -10.65 -9.69
N LEU A 81 3.16 -9.47 -9.83
CA LEU A 81 2.67 -8.41 -10.72
C LEU A 81 2.61 -8.88 -12.18
N THR A 82 3.65 -9.58 -12.65
CA THR A 82 3.69 -10.13 -14.02
C THR A 82 2.84 -11.38 -14.19
N SER A 83 2.33 -11.96 -13.09
CA SER A 83 1.44 -13.12 -13.13
C SER A 83 -0.03 -12.72 -13.22
N LEU A 84 -0.37 -11.45 -12.97
CA LEU A 84 -1.73 -10.94 -13.12
C LEU A 84 -2.07 -10.85 -14.62
N PRO A 85 -3.18 -11.46 -15.08
CA PRO A 85 -3.63 -11.32 -16.46
C PRO A 85 -4.11 -9.88 -16.72
N GLU A 86 -3.96 -9.42 -17.96
CA GLU A 86 -4.59 -8.18 -18.46
C GLU A 86 -6.13 -8.26 -18.42
#